data_AF-A0A416F590-F1
#
_entry.id   AF-A0A416F590-F1
#
_cell.length_a   1.000
_cell.length_b   1.000
_cell.length_c   1.000
_cell.angle_alpha   90.00
_cell.angle_beta   90.00
_cell.angle_gamma   90.00
#
_symmetry.space_group_name_H-M   'P 1'
#
loop_
_entity.id
_entity.type
_entity.pdbx_description
1 polymer ?
#
loop_
_entity_poly.entity_id
_entity_poly.type
_entity_poly.pdbx_seq_one_letter_code
_entity_poly.pdbx_strand_id
1 'polypeptide(L)'
;MKKLVMGLLGAMMILSLAACTPTTEKNKTGEVKEPEAEVVETTADAGPGVVTGRPVDQDAPDLTMVSVYSLSEDGSKIQSNMDSVEDLEEQSLTDLLVQYGVLDEGTEAVSFKAEGSAESQEAGPGVTADTSIAAKGTLELSQFPTDNREKRLQAVANTFCENMNVEILTVVVSGETLADGLTYVDAGK
;
A
#
# COMPACT_ATOMS: atom_id res chain seq x y z
N MET A 1 47.72 -5.81 13.23
CA MET A 1 47.96 -7.27 13.21
C MET A 1 46.75 -7.95 13.79
N LYS A 2 46.17 -8.91 13.04
CA LYS A 2 45.08 -9.79 13.48
C LYS A 2 45.54 -10.68 14.67
N LYS A 3 44.58 -11.24 15.42
CA LYS A 3 44.40 -12.61 16.02
C LYS A 3 43.59 -12.41 17.33
N LEU A 4 42.58 -13.18 17.77
CA LEU A 4 42.18 -14.60 17.72
C LEU A 4 40.62 -14.62 17.84
N VAL A 5 39.81 -15.35 17.04
CA VAL A 5 39.51 -16.80 16.96
C VAL A 5 38.80 -17.42 18.17
N MET A 6 37.72 -18.17 17.87
CA MET A 6 36.95 -19.18 18.64
C MET A 6 35.95 -18.62 19.67
N GLY A 7 34.65 -18.90 19.68
CA GLY A 7 33.83 -19.96 19.06
C GLY A 7 33.12 -20.76 20.15
N LEU A 8 31.79 -20.96 20.09
CA LEU A 8 31.14 -22.19 20.57
C LEU A 8 29.66 -22.26 20.18
N LEU A 9 29.29 -23.46 19.71
CA LEU A 9 27.94 -23.98 19.49
C LEU A 9 27.04 -23.87 20.73
N GLY A 10 25.73 -23.75 20.51
CA GLY A 10 24.71 -23.90 21.54
C GLY A 10 23.30 -24.19 21.01
N ALA A 11 23.00 -25.48 20.88
CA ALA A 11 21.70 -26.17 21.05
C ALA A 11 20.43 -25.67 20.32
N MET A 12 19.91 -26.57 19.47
CA MET A 12 18.52 -26.71 19.06
C MET A 12 17.54 -26.54 20.23
N MET A 13 16.44 -25.82 20.01
CA MET A 13 15.16 -26.10 20.66
C MET A 13 14.08 -26.28 19.61
N ILE A 14 13.64 -27.53 19.47
CA ILE A 14 12.47 -27.97 18.71
C ILE A 14 11.32 -28.01 19.71
N LEU A 15 10.35 -27.10 19.61
CA LEU A 15 9.05 -27.25 20.26
C LEU A 15 8.01 -27.57 19.18
N SER A 16 7.70 -28.85 19.08
CA SER A 16 6.57 -29.36 18.30
C SER A 16 5.26 -28.92 18.96
N LEU A 17 4.50 -28.02 18.34
CA LEU A 17 3.08 -27.87 18.64
C LEU A 17 2.29 -28.87 17.79
N ALA A 18 1.94 -30.01 18.40
CA ALA A 18 0.84 -30.83 17.95
C ALA A 18 -0.44 -30.33 18.62
N ALA A 19 -1.32 -29.66 17.86
CA ALA A 19 -2.74 -29.52 18.18
C ALA A 19 -3.54 -29.01 16.96
N CYS A 20 -3.43 -29.67 15.81
CA CYS A 20 -4.52 -29.64 14.83
C CYS A 20 -5.66 -30.50 15.39
N THR A 21 -6.69 -29.86 15.92
CA THR A 21 -7.97 -30.52 16.17
C THR A 21 -8.66 -30.75 14.82
N PRO A 22 -9.02 -31.98 14.44
CA PRO A 22 -9.80 -32.20 13.23
C PRO A 22 -11.23 -31.68 13.49
N THR A 23 -11.69 -30.77 12.62
CA THR A 23 -13.11 -30.42 12.55
C THR A 23 -13.90 -31.68 12.21
N THR A 24 -14.75 -32.13 13.12
CA THR A 24 -15.64 -33.26 12.92
C THR A 24 -16.69 -32.93 11.87
N GLU A 25 -16.70 -33.68 10.79
CA GLU A 25 -17.78 -33.74 9.81
C GLU A 25 -19.11 -34.04 10.51
N LYS A 26 -20.08 -33.11 10.45
CA LYS A 26 -21.48 -33.40 10.76
C LYS A 26 -22.19 -33.85 9.48
N ASN A 27 -22.20 -35.16 9.24
CA ASN A 27 -23.25 -35.78 8.45
C ASN A 27 -23.85 -36.93 9.27
N LYS A 28 -25.05 -36.70 9.82
CA LYS A 28 -26.13 -37.68 10.00
C LYS A 28 -27.32 -37.04 10.70
N THR A 29 -28.37 -36.85 9.90
CA THR A 29 -29.79 -37.14 10.17
C THR A 29 -30.21 -37.23 11.64
N GLY A 30 -30.93 -36.21 12.08
CA GLY A 30 -31.86 -36.27 13.20
C GLY A 30 -32.99 -35.29 12.92
N GLU A 31 -34.23 -35.78 12.90
CA GLU A 31 -35.46 -35.02 12.68
C GLU A 31 -35.46 -33.65 13.38
N VAL A 32 -35.70 -32.60 12.60
CA VAL A 32 -36.03 -31.28 13.14
C VAL A 32 -37.48 -31.00 12.76
N LYS A 33 -38.35 -30.96 13.76
CA LYS A 33 -39.70 -30.40 13.67
C LYS A 33 -39.61 -29.00 13.06
N GLU A 34 -40.40 -28.76 12.01
CA GLU A 34 -40.67 -27.41 11.52
C GLU A 34 -41.22 -26.51 12.62
N PRO A 35 -40.76 -25.25 12.70
CA PRO A 35 -41.63 -24.14 13.01
C PRO A 35 -41.78 -23.27 11.75
N GLU A 36 -43.05 -23.15 11.36
CA GLU A 36 -43.73 -22.11 10.59
C GLU A 36 -42.88 -21.14 9.77
N ALA A 37 -43.12 -21.17 8.45
CA ALA A 37 -42.54 -20.31 7.45
C ALA A 37 -42.82 -18.83 7.71
N GLU A 38 -41.77 -18.07 8.01
CA GLU A 38 -41.70 -16.65 7.66
C GLU A 38 -41.11 -16.58 6.24
N VAL A 39 -41.89 -16.01 5.31
CA VAL A 39 -41.52 -15.89 3.90
C VAL A 39 -40.37 -14.90 3.77
N VAL A 40 -39.14 -15.41 3.65
CA VAL A 40 -37.99 -14.62 3.20
C VAL A 40 -37.95 -14.73 1.68
N GLU A 41 -38.12 -13.61 0.98
CA GLU A 41 -37.87 -13.55 -0.47
C GLU A 41 -36.40 -13.89 -0.75
N THR A 42 -36.19 -15.07 -1.32
CA THR A 42 -34.88 -15.55 -1.75
C THR A 42 -34.53 -14.91 -3.10
N THR A 43 -33.71 -13.86 -3.12
CA THR A 43 -32.98 -13.50 -4.34
C THR A 43 -31.89 -14.57 -4.57
N ALA A 44 -32.22 -15.51 -5.45
CA ALA A 44 -31.37 -16.62 -5.83
C ALA A 44 -30.20 -16.16 -6.73
N ASP A 45 -29.05 -15.81 -6.14
CA ASP A 45 -27.76 -15.89 -6.86
C ASP A 45 -26.50 -15.90 -5.97
N ALA A 46 -26.63 -15.80 -4.65
CA ALA A 46 -25.46 -15.75 -3.79
C ALA A 46 -25.09 -17.18 -3.31
N GLY A 47 -23.90 -17.66 -3.66
CA GLY A 47 -23.39 -18.97 -3.26
C GLY A 47 -23.36 -19.18 -1.72
N PRO A 48 -23.16 -20.43 -1.26
CA PRO A 48 -23.21 -20.75 0.17
C PRO A 48 -22.16 -19.95 0.95
N GLY A 49 -22.62 -19.11 1.89
CA GLY A 49 -21.78 -18.27 2.75
C GLY A 49 -21.98 -16.75 2.60
N VAL A 50 -22.74 -16.30 1.60
CA VAL A 50 -23.07 -14.87 1.48
C VAL A 50 -24.16 -14.51 2.47
N VAL A 51 -23.83 -13.67 3.45
CA VAL A 51 -24.82 -13.01 4.32
C VAL A 51 -25.51 -11.94 3.49
N THR A 52 -26.54 -12.31 2.74
CA THR A 52 -27.34 -11.40 1.90
C THR A 52 -28.35 -10.55 2.68
N GLY A 53 -28.38 -10.66 4.01
CA GLY A 53 -29.40 -10.05 4.86
C GLY A 53 -28.94 -8.86 5.72
N ARG A 54 -27.66 -8.49 5.69
CA ARG A 54 -27.21 -7.24 6.33
C ARG A 54 -27.28 -6.12 5.29
N PRO A 55 -28.08 -5.06 5.53
CA PRO A 55 -28.05 -3.91 4.64
C PRO A 55 -26.61 -3.40 4.56
N VAL A 56 -26.14 -3.14 3.34
CA VAL A 56 -24.92 -2.36 3.15
C VAL A 56 -25.12 -1.01 3.81
N ASP A 57 -24.11 -0.55 4.53
CA ASP A 57 -24.13 0.79 5.10
C ASP A 57 -24.04 1.78 3.93
N GLN A 58 -25.16 2.41 3.58
CA GLN A 58 -25.23 3.38 2.50
C GLN A 58 -24.61 4.72 2.89
N ASP A 59 -24.34 4.92 4.18
CA ASP A 59 -23.71 6.12 4.73
C ASP A 59 -22.20 5.92 4.98
N ALA A 60 -21.65 4.74 4.65
CA ALA A 60 -20.22 4.50 4.72
C ALA A 60 -19.47 5.38 3.72
N PRO A 61 -18.34 6.00 4.11
CA PRO A 61 -17.57 6.82 3.18
C PRO A 61 -16.97 5.97 2.06
N ASP A 62 -16.94 6.52 0.86
CA ASP A 62 -16.15 5.97 -0.23
C ASP A 62 -14.67 6.27 0.04
N LEU A 63 -13.86 5.22 0.18
CA LEU A 63 -12.44 5.34 0.48
C LEU A 63 -11.61 4.86 -0.70
N THR A 64 -10.58 5.62 -1.04
CA THR A 64 -9.57 5.27 -2.03
C THR A 64 -8.42 4.54 -1.36
N MET A 65 -8.16 3.29 -1.75
CA MET A 65 -6.98 2.55 -1.30
C MET A 65 -5.71 3.10 -1.96
N VAL A 66 -4.67 3.35 -1.17
CA VAL A 66 -3.38 3.90 -1.60
C VAL A 66 -2.21 3.08 -1.08
N SER A 67 -1.11 3.07 -1.84
CA SER A 67 0.16 2.51 -1.40
C SER A 67 1.02 3.55 -0.69
N VAL A 68 1.36 3.33 0.58
CA VAL A 68 2.28 4.21 1.33
C VAL A 68 3.57 3.48 1.64
N TYR A 69 4.68 4.10 1.26
CA TYR A 69 6.00 3.54 1.51
C TYR A 69 6.61 4.18 2.75
N SER A 70 7.14 3.34 3.64
CA SER A 70 7.78 3.75 4.88
C SER A 70 9.16 3.11 5.03
N LEU A 71 9.92 3.52 6.06
CA LEU A 71 11.17 2.87 6.41
C LEU A 71 10.90 1.82 7.50
N SER A 72 11.67 0.73 7.50
CA SER A 72 11.72 -0.18 8.66
C SER A 72 12.17 0.57 9.92
N GLU A 73 11.86 0.03 11.11
CA GLU A 73 12.20 0.65 12.41
C GLU A 73 13.70 1.00 12.54
N ASP A 74 14.58 0.18 11.96
CA ASP A 74 16.03 0.41 11.93
C ASP A 74 16.51 1.28 10.75
N GLY A 75 15.59 1.78 9.92
CA GLY A 75 15.86 2.56 8.71
C GLY A 75 16.57 1.79 7.60
N SER A 76 16.73 0.46 7.71
CA SER A 76 17.54 -0.32 6.78
C SER A 76 16.85 -0.59 5.44
N LYS A 77 15.52 -0.73 5.44
CA LYS A 77 14.70 -1.13 4.29
C LYS A 77 13.52 -0.19 4.08
N ILE A 78 12.99 -0.19 2.87
CA ILE A 78 11.68 0.39 2.57
C ILE A 78 10.62 -0.69 2.75
N GLN A 79 9.45 -0.32 3.24
CA GLN A 79 8.28 -1.17 3.43
C GLN A 79 7.11 -0.56 2.68
N SER A 80 6.23 -1.40 2.12
CA SER A 80 4.98 -0.97 1.49
C SER A 80 3.82 -1.29 2.44
N ASN A 81 2.92 -0.33 2.60
CA ASN A 81 1.69 -0.45 3.38
C ASN A 81 0.52 -0.06 2.48
N MET A 82 -0.61 -0.73 2.64
CA MET A 82 -1.86 -0.28 2.04
C MET A 82 -2.63 0.49 3.10
N ASP A 83 -3.05 1.70 2.77
CA ASP A 83 -3.95 2.51 3.60
C ASP A 83 -5.06 3.10 2.72
N SER A 84 -5.96 3.89 3.31
CA SER A 84 -7.07 4.50 2.59
C SER A 84 -7.22 5.98 2.91
N VAL A 85 -7.59 6.75 1.89
CA VAL A 85 -7.90 8.19 1.99
C VAL A 85 -9.32 8.44 1.49
N GLU A 86 -9.98 9.47 1.98
CA GLU A 86 -11.27 9.92 1.41
C GLU A 86 -11.04 10.42 -0.02
N ASP A 87 -10.18 11.41 -0.17
CA ASP A 87 -9.80 11.98 -1.46
C ASP A 87 -8.30 11.75 -1.74
N LEU A 88 -8.02 11.26 -2.96
CA LEU A 88 -6.66 11.09 -3.45
C LEU A 88 -6.08 12.43 -3.92
N GLU A 89 -5.42 13.12 -3.00
CA GLU A 89 -4.76 14.41 -3.21
C GLU A 89 -3.35 14.41 -2.61
N GLU A 90 -2.51 15.36 -3.02
CA GLU A 90 -1.11 15.44 -2.59
C GLU A 90 -0.94 15.61 -1.08
N GLN A 91 -1.87 16.33 -0.44
CA GLN A 91 -1.83 16.53 1.00
C GLN A 91 -2.20 15.23 1.73
N SER A 92 -3.20 14.49 1.26
CA SER A 92 -3.58 13.19 1.85
C SER A 92 -2.42 12.20 1.86
N LEU A 93 -1.66 12.12 0.76
CA LEU A 93 -0.47 11.27 0.70
C LEU A 93 0.67 11.78 1.59
N THR A 94 0.82 13.11 1.70
CA THR A 94 1.83 13.74 2.57
C THR A 94 1.51 13.49 4.04
N ASP A 95 0.25 13.57 4.44
CA ASP A 95 -0.20 13.28 5.80
C ASP A 95 0.05 11.83 6.18
N LEU A 96 -0.19 10.89 5.27
CA LEU A 96 0.18 9.49 5.48
C LEU A 96 1.71 9.35 5.62
N LEU A 97 2.52 9.98 4.77
CA LEU A 97 3.98 9.95 4.91
C LEU A 97 4.47 10.53 6.25
N VAL A 98 3.77 11.53 6.80
CA VAL A 98 4.01 12.04 8.16
C VAL A 98 3.61 11.00 9.20
N GLN A 99 2.42 10.42 9.09
CA GLN A 99 1.91 9.39 10.00
C GLN A 99 2.82 8.16 10.08
N TYR A 100 3.38 7.74 8.95
CA TYR A 100 4.34 6.63 8.85
C TYR A 100 5.78 7.04 9.19
N GLY A 101 6.00 8.29 9.62
CA GLY A 101 7.29 8.80 10.09
C GLY A 101 8.33 8.97 9.00
N VAL A 102 7.92 9.04 7.72
CA VAL A 102 8.80 9.32 6.57
C VAL A 102 9.07 10.82 6.44
N LEU A 103 8.08 11.65 6.76
CA LEU A 103 8.19 13.10 6.86
C LEU A 103 8.01 13.53 8.32
N ASP A 104 8.52 14.71 8.67
CA ASP A 104 8.40 15.25 10.03
C ASP A 104 6.97 15.77 10.27
N GLU A 105 6.53 15.76 11.54
CA GLU A 105 5.24 16.35 11.92
C GLU A 105 5.10 17.79 11.41
N GLY A 106 3.91 18.12 10.88
CA GLY A 106 3.63 19.44 10.32
C GLY A 106 4.22 19.69 8.92
N THR A 107 4.76 18.68 8.25
CA THR A 107 5.10 18.79 6.82
C THR A 107 3.82 18.93 5.99
N GLU A 108 3.83 19.87 5.04
CA GLU A 108 2.71 20.17 4.14
C GLU A 108 3.15 19.98 2.68
N ALA A 109 2.22 19.53 1.84
CA ALA A 109 2.35 19.61 0.38
C ALA A 109 2.00 21.04 -0.05
N VAL A 110 3.02 21.81 -0.43
CA VAL A 110 2.85 23.19 -0.89
C VAL A 110 2.23 23.21 -2.29
N SER A 111 2.66 22.29 -3.15
CA SER A 111 2.04 22.08 -4.46
C SER A 111 2.40 20.71 -5.04
N PHE A 112 1.51 20.19 -5.88
CA PHE A 112 1.81 19.08 -6.78
C PHE A 112 1.41 19.41 -8.21
N LYS A 113 2.27 19.07 -9.17
CA LYS A 113 1.99 19.23 -10.60
C LYS A 113 2.40 17.98 -11.37
N ALA A 114 1.45 17.40 -12.10
CA ALA A 114 1.69 16.31 -13.04
C ALA A 114 1.71 16.83 -14.49
N GLU A 115 2.64 16.33 -15.29
CA GLU A 115 2.76 16.59 -16.73
C GLU A 115 3.04 15.28 -17.48
N GLY A 116 2.66 15.21 -18.76
CA GLY A 116 2.80 13.98 -19.56
C GLY A 116 1.64 13.00 -19.34
N SER A 117 1.80 11.76 -19.81
CA SER A 117 0.78 10.72 -19.66
C SER A 117 1.44 9.37 -19.38
N ALA A 118 1.00 8.70 -18.32
CA ALA A 118 1.42 7.34 -17.99
C ALA A 118 0.61 6.27 -18.77
N GLU A 119 -0.26 6.70 -19.70
CA GLU A 119 -1.08 5.77 -20.47
C GLU A 119 -0.18 4.90 -21.37
N SER A 120 -0.07 3.63 -20.99
CA SER A 120 0.32 2.57 -21.90
C SER A 120 -0.86 2.34 -22.83
N GLN A 121 -0.88 3.02 -23.98
CA GLN A 121 -1.78 2.61 -25.06
C GLN A 121 -1.44 1.17 -25.41
N GLU A 122 -2.36 0.24 -25.13
CA GLU A 122 -2.20 -1.14 -25.59
C GLU A 122 -2.17 -1.08 -27.13
N ALA A 123 -0.99 -1.34 -27.71
CA ALA A 123 -0.80 -1.24 -29.14
C ALA A 123 -1.53 -2.39 -29.83
N GLY A 124 -2.80 -2.16 -30.20
CA GLY A 124 -3.55 -3.06 -31.07
C GLY A 124 -2.84 -3.25 -32.42
N PRO A 125 -3.11 -4.34 -33.16
CA PRO A 125 -2.47 -4.60 -34.45
C PRO A 125 -2.66 -3.42 -35.41
N GLY A 126 -1.56 -2.76 -35.79
CA GLY A 126 -1.57 -1.63 -36.73
C GLY A 126 -1.48 -0.23 -36.09
N VAL A 127 -1.42 -0.12 -34.77
CA VAL A 127 -1.11 1.14 -34.08
C VAL A 127 0.40 1.23 -33.86
N THR A 128 1.04 2.26 -34.42
CA THR A 128 2.41 2.62 -34.02
C THR A 128 2.33 3.22 -32.63
N ALA A 129 3.03 2.62 -31.66
CA ALA A 129 3.14 3.16 -30.30
C ALA A 129 3.48 4.65 -30.38
N ASP A 130 2.55 5.49 -29.93
CA ASP A 130 2.79 6.91 -29.85
C ASP A 130 3.95 7.12 -28.86
N THR A 131 4.81 8.10 -29.14
CA THR A 131 6.03 8.30 -28.34
C THR A 131 5.62 8.95 -27.02
N SER A 132 5.13 8.14 -26.08
CA SER A 132 4.64 8.58 -24.78
C SER A 132 5.74 9.40 -24.09
N ILE A 133 5.38 10.61 -23.68
CA ILE A 133 6.21 11.43 -22.80
C ILE A 133 5.96 10.88 -21.39
N ALA A 134 7.00 10.30 -20.80
CA ALA A 134 6.97 9.79 -19.42
C ALA A 134 6.25 10.78 -18.49
N ALA A 135 5.29 10.29 -17.72
CA ALA A 135 4.55 11.14 -16.78
C ALA A 135 5.48 11.62 -15.66
N LYS A 136 5.53 12.94 -15.45
CA LYS A 136 6.40 13.58 -14.46
C LYS A 136 5.57 14.31 -13.43
N GLY A 137 5.89 14.09 -12.16
CA GLY A 137 5.37 14.84 -11.03
C GLY A 137 6.43 15.80 -10.49
N THR A 138 6.03 17.01 -10.11
CA THR A 138 6.81 17.90 -9.24
C THR A 138 6.04 18.09 -7.95
N LEU A 139 6.62 17.65 -6.83
CA LEU A 139 6.08 17.81 -5.49
C LEU A 139 6.92 18.84 -4.73
N GLU A 140 6.28 19.90 -4.26
CA GLU A 140 6.89 20.84 -3.32
C GLU A 140 6.41 20.56 -1.90
N LEU A 141 7.35 20.32 -0.99
CA LEU A 141 7.11 20.12 0.44
C LEU A 141 7.57 21.34 1.24
N SER A 142 6.86 21.64 2.34
CA SER A 142 7.22 22.76 3.21
C SER A 142 8.57 22.56 3.92
N GLN A 143 8.92 21.31 4.21
CA GLN A 143 10.17 20.89 4.83
C GLN A 143 10.51 19.45 4.45
N PHE A 144 11.75 19.02 4.71
CA PHE A 144 12.15 17.63 4.52
C PHE A 144 13.20 17.19 5.56
N PRO A 145 13.03 16.02 6.20
CA PRO A 145 13.97 15.49 7.19
C PRO A 145 15.36 15.21 6.60
N THR A 146 16.40 15.37 7.41
CA THR A 146 17.79 15.25 6.94
C THR A 146 18.42 13.87 7.18
N ASP A 147 17.90 13.09 8.13
CA ASP A 147 18.34 11.73 8.40
C ASP A 147 17.75 10.74 7.38
N ASN A 148 18.51 9.69 7.04
CA ASN A 148 18.09 8.67 6.06
C ASN A 148 17.56 9.26 4.73
N ARG A 149 18.02 10.45 4.36
CA ARG A 149 17.45 11.30 3.31
C ARG A 149 17.18 10.56 2.01
N GLU A 150 18.13 9.76 1.52
CA GLU A 150 17.97 8.99 0.28
C GLU A 150 16.79 7.99 0.34
N LYS A 151 16.65 7.25 1.44
CA LYS A 151 15.56 6.29 1.62
C LYS A 151 14.22 6.97 1.85
N ARG A 152 14.20 8.08 2.59
CA ARG A 152 12.99 8.89 2.77
C ARG A 152 12.53 9.47 1.43
N LEU A 153 13.46 9.99 0.61
CA LEU A 153 13.16 10.47 -0.75
C LEU A 153 12.61 9.34 -1.62
N GLN A 154 13.18 8.14 -1.53
CA GLN A 154 12.67 6.99 -2.27
C GLN A 154 11.28 6.54 -1.79
N ALA A 155 11.00 6.61 -0.48
CA ALA A 155 9.67 6.33 0.07
C ALA A 155 8.62 7.34 -0.41
N VAL A 156 8.97 8.63 -0.43
CA VAL A 156 8.13 9.68 -1.04
C VAL A 156 7.91 9.40 -2.53
N ALA A 157 8.99 9.10 -3.27
CA ALA A 157 8.90 8.80 -4.70
C ALA A 157 8.00 7.59 -4.99
N ASN A 158 8.19 6.48 -4.28
CA ASN A 158 7.35 5.29 -4.47
C ASN A 158 5.87 5.59 -4.19
N THR A 159 5.59 6.33 -3.12
CA THR A 159 4.21 6.71 -2.75
C THR A 159 3.57 7.58 -3.83
N PHE A 160 4.24 8.65 -4.27
CA PHE A 160 3.65 9.52 -5.29
C PHE A 160 3.60 8.86 -6.68
N CYS A 161 4.60 8.10 -7.07
CA CYS A 161 4.59 7.40 -8.36
C CYS A 161 3.48 6.36 -8.45
N GLU A 162 3.25 5.57 -7.40
CA GLU A 162 2.20 4.54 -7.43
C GLU A 162 0.79 5.12 -7.39
N ASN A 163 0.58 6.25 -6.72
CA ASN A 163 -0.77 6.78 -6.51
C ASN A 163 -1.14 7.93 -7.47
N MET A 164 -0.19 8.79 -7.87
CA MET A 164 -0.49 10.02 -8.62
C MET A 164 -0.32 9.90 -10.14
N ASN A 165 -0.21 8.67 -10.65
CA ASN A 165 -0.08 8.38 -12.08
C ASN A 165 1.13 9.09 -12.74
N VAL A 166 2.25 9.15 -12.02
CA VAL A 166 3.53 9.71 -12.49
C VAL A 166 4.64 8.66 -12.44
N GLU A 167 5.48 8.61 -13.46
CA GLU A 167 6.60 7.65 -13.55
C GLU A 167 7.88 8.20 -12.92
N ILE A 168 8.02 9.52 -12.92
CA ILE A 168 9.20 10.25 -12.46
C ILE A 168 8.74 11.37 -11.53
N LEU A 169 9.39 11.51 -10.37
CA LEU A 169 9.13 12.55 -9.39
C LEU A 169 10.36 13.46 -9.20
N THR A 170 10.09 14.76 -9.18
CA THR A 170 10.99 15.80 -8.68
C THR A 170 10.46 16.28 -7.32
N VAL A 171 11.33 16.37 -6.31
CA VAL A 171 11.00 16.89 -4.98
C VAL A 171 11.67 18.24 -4.77
N VAL A 172 10.88 19.23 -4.38
CA VAL A 172 11.29 20.61 -4.12
C VAL A 172 11.01 20.96 -2.66
N VAL A 173 11.88 21.75 -2.04
CA VAL A 173 11.64 22.33 -0.71
C VAL A 173 12.04 23.79 -0.75
N SER A 174 11.14 24.68 -0.32
CA SER A 174 11.38 26.13 -0.33
C SER A 174 11.83 26.68 -1.70
N GLY A 175 11.23 26.18 -2.78
CA GLY A 175 11.60 26.53 -4.16
C GLY A 175 12.93 25.97 -4.68
N GLU A 176 13.70 25.21 -3.88
CA GLU A 176 14.94 24.56 -4.31
C GLU A 176 14.72 23.06 -4.59
N THR A 177 15.22 22.58 -5.73
CA THR A 177 15.18 21.15 -6.06
C THR A 177 16.01 20.35 -5.07
N LEU A 178 15.34 19.55 -4.25
CA LEU A 178 15.97 18.66 -3.29
C LEU A 178 16.44 17.36 -3.97
N ALA A 179 15.63 16.83 -4.89
CA ALA A 179 15.94 15.65 -5.68
C ALA A 179 15.16 15.68 -7.01
N ASP A 180 15.74 15.11 -8.06
CA ASP A 180 15.15 15.07 -9.39
C ASP A 180 15.30 13.68 -10.00
N GLY A 181 14.40 13.32 -10.91
CA GLY A 181 14.46 12.05 -11.63
C GLY A 181 14.23 10.81 -10.76
N LEU A 182 13.54 10.95 -9.63
CA LEU A 182 13.21 9.81 -8.77
C LEU A 182 12.17 8.94 -9.46
N THR A 183 12.40 7.63 -9.53
CA THR A 183 11.42 6.67 -10.07
C THR A 183 11.00 5.70 -9.00
N TYR A 184 9.90 4.99 -9.22
CA TYR A 184 9.53 3.85 -8.39
C TYR A 184 10.68 2.83 -8.32
N VAL A 185 10.97 2.36 -7.10
CA VAL A 185 11.90 1.26 -6.83
C VAL A 185 11.20 0.24 -5.93
N ASP A 186 11.11 -0.99 -6.40
CA ASP A 186 10.55 -2.11 -5.64
C ASP A 186 11.24 -2.28 -4.28
N ALA A 187 10.44 -2.23 -3.20
CA ALA A 187 10.89 -2.29 -1.81
C ALA A 187 11.54 -3.63 -1.42
N GLY A 188 11.46 -4.66 -2.28
CA GLY A 188 12.02 -5.99 -2.05
C GLY A 188 13.48 -6.23 -2.47
N LYS A 189 14.19 -5.22 -3.01
CA LYS A 189 15.56 -5.37 -3.54
C LYS A 189 16.67 -4.83 -2.64
#